data_AF-A0A6P1CWU9-F1
#
_entry.id   AF-A0A6P1CWU9-F1
#
_cell.length_a   1.000
_cell.length_b   1.000
_cell.length_c   1.000
_cell.angle_alpha   90.00
_cell.angle_beta   90.00
_cell.angle_gamma   90.00
#
_symmetry.space_group_name_H-M   'P 1'
#
loop_
_entity.id
_entity.type
_entity.pdbx_description
1 polymer ?
#
loop_
_entity_poly.entity_id
_entity_poly.type
_entity_poly.pdbx_seq_one_letter_code
_entity_poly.pdbx_strand_id
1 'polypeptide(L)'
;GVMSWEEISRLKPVAQSMGMMLETTATRLFTEKGNCHYGSPDKDPAVRLRAITDAGRLSVPYTTGILVGIGETMAERAESIMAIRKQHKAFDQLEACGDGELGEGVEV
;
A
#
# COMPACT_ATOMS: atom_id res chain seq x y z
N GLY A 1 -11.49 -5.25 -3.64
CA GLY A 1 -11.04 -4.62 -2.40
C GLY A 1 -10.39 -3.25 -2.56
N VAL A 2 -10.18 -2.73 -3.78
CA VAL A 2 -9.56 -1.40 -3.99
C VAL A 2 -10.65 -0.34 -4.09
N MET A 3 -10.56 0.71 -3.27
CA MET A 3 -11.49 1.84 -3.31
C MET A 3 -11.08 2.87 -4.38
N SER A 4 -12.08 3.44 -5.04
CA SER A 4 -11.94 4.62 -5.89
C SER A 4 -11.80 5.90 -5.07
N TRP A 5 -11.37 6.98 -5.72
CA TRP A 5 -11.31 8.31 -5.13
C TRP A 5 -12.67 8.75 -4.57
N GLU A 6 -13.74 8.53 -5.34
CA GLU A 6 -15.10 8.90 -4.99
C GLU A 6 -15.59 8.14 -3.75
N GLU A 7 -15.27 6.84 -3.65
CA GLU A 7 -15.60 6.02 -2.49
C GLU A 7 -14.86 6.50 -1.24
N ILE A 8 -13.55 6.77 -1.33
CA ILE A 8 -12.76 7.29 -0.21
C ILE A 8 -13.31 8.65 0.24
N SER A 9 -13.59 9.55 -0.70
CA SER A 9 -14.13 10.89 -0.42
C SER A 9 -15.50 10.82 0.26
N ARG A 10 -16.38 9.93 -0.20
CA ARG A 10 -17.71 9.73 0.37
C ARG A 10 -17.67 9.12 1.77
N LEU A 11 -16.72 8.25 2.04
CA LEU A 11 -16.60 7.57 3.33
C LEU A 11 -15.84 8.40 4.38
N LYS A 12 -14.97 9.33 3.96
CA LYS A 12 -14.15 10.16 4.86
C LYS A 12 -14.93 10.82 6.02
N PRO A 13 -16.15 11.37 5.83
CA PRO A 13 -16.88 12.02 6.91
C PRO A 13 -17.38 11.06 8.00
N VAL A 14 -17.45 9.77 7.72
CA VAL A 14 -18.06 8.75 8.61
C VAL A 14 -17.10 7.65 9.05
N ALA A 15 -15.92 7.56 8.45
CA ALA A 15 -14.88 6.60 8.81
C ALA A 15 -13.68 7.34 9.43
N GLN A 16 -13.38 7.04 10.68
CA GLN A 16 -12.25 7.64 11.42
C GLN A 16 -10.89 7.31 10.78
N SER A 17 -10.77 6.12 10.21
CA SER A 17 -9.62 5.68 9.42
C SER A 17 -10.07 4.67 8.36
N MET A 18 -9.22 4.42 7.38
CA MET A 18 -9.41 3.41 6.34
C MET A 18 -8.11 2.63 6.14
N GLY A 19 -8.15 1.59 5.29
CA GLY A 19 -6.92 0.86 4.99
C GLY A 19 -7.07 -0.17 3.90
N MET A 20 -5.94 -0.48 3.29
CA MET A 20 -5.77 -1.54 2.32
C MET A 20 -4.29 -1.92 2.22
N MET A 21 -4.00 -3.22 2.21
CA MET A 21 -2.65 -3.72 2.00
C MET A 21 -2.16 -3.38 0.59
N LEU A 22 -0.91 -2.92 0.47
CA LEU A 22 -0.18 -2.88 -0.81
C LEU A 22 0.15 -4.31 -1.27
N GLU A 23 0.44 -5.18 -0.31
CA GLU A 23 0.82 -6.59 -0.47
C GLU A 23 2.20 -6.77 -1.11
N THR A 24 2.44 -6.24 -2.30
CA THR A 24 3.73 -6.30 -3.00
C THR A 24 3.77 -5.32 -4.18
N THR A 25 4.96 -4.86 -4.58
CA THR A 25 5.20 -4.15 -5.85
C THR A 25 5.55 -5.09 -7.01
N ALA A 26 5.75 -6.38 -6.74
CA ALA A 26 6.17 -7.37 -7.73
C ALA A 26 5.04 -7.66 -8.74
N THR A 27 5.14 -7.07 -9.93
CA THR A 27 4.12 -7.23 -11.00
C THR A 27 4.03 -8.68 -11.51
N ARG A 28 5.13 -9.44 -11.46
CA ARG A 28 5.12 -10.87 -11.84
C ARG A 28 4.18 -11.71 -10.98
N LEU A 29 4.02 -11.38 -9.69
CA LEU A 29 3.14 -12.14 -8.80
C LEU A 29 1.67 -12.01 -9.19
N PHE A 30 1.33 -10.92 -9.89
CA PHE A 30 0.00 -10.65 -10.45
C PHE A 30 -0.16 -11.14 -11.90
N THR A 31 0.88 -11.03 -12.73
CA THR A 31 0.79 -11.28 -14.19
C THR A 31 1.13 -12.70 -14.62
N GLU A 32 1.95 -13.44 -13.86
CA GLU A 32 2.43 -14.77 -14.25
C GLU A 32 1.62 -15.89 -13.58
N LYS A 33 1.19 -16.86 -14.39
CA LYS A 33 0.37 -18.00 -13.92
C LYS A 33 1.12 -18.83 -12.87
N GLY A 34 0.41 -19.18 -11.79
CA GLY A 34 0.94 -19.97 -10.69
C GLY A 34 1.42 -19.15 -9.49
N ASN A 35 1.46 -17.83 -9.60
CA ASN A 35 1.73 -16.95 -8.47
C ASN A 35 0.45 -16.61 -7.68
N CYS A 36 0.65 -16.15 -6.44
CA CYS A 36 -0.41 -15.92 -5.45
C CYS A 36 -1.50 -14.93 -5.89
N HIS A 37 -1.19 -13.96 -6.76
CA HIS A 37 -2.12 -12.91 -7.19
C HIS A 37 -2.59 -13.07 -8.62
N TYR A 38 -2.14 -14.11 -9.32
CA TYR A 38 -2.53 -14.35 -10.71
C TYR A 38 -4.04 -14.52 -10.86
N GLY A 39 -4.63 -13.78 -11.80
CA GLY A 39 -6.06 -13.83 -12.11
C GLY A 39 -6.97 -13.08 -11.12
N SER A 40 -6.40 -12.37 -10.13
CA SER A 40 -7.17 -11.56 -9.18
C SER A 40 -7.09 -10.07 -9.54
N PRO A 41 -8.13 -9.47 -10.15
CA PRO A 41 -8.05 -8.13 -10.76
C PRO A 41 -7.80 -7.00 -9.75
N ASP A 42 -8.15 -7.19 -8.48
CA ASP A 42 -7.90 -6.21 -7.42
C ASP A 42 -6.52 -6.35 -6.76
N LYS A 43 -5.69 -7.28 -7.27
CA LYS A 43 -4.34 -7.56 -6.78
C LYS A 43 -3.22 -6.90 -7.59
N ASP A 44 -3.55 -6.08 -8.57
CA ASP A 44 -2.57 -5.29 -9.33
C ASP A 44 -1.87 -4.26 -8.42
N PRO A 45 -0.53 -4.32 -8.28
CA PRO A 45 0.24 -3.36 -7.49
C PRO A 45 0.02 -1.90 -7.88
N ALA A 46 -0.14 -1.61 -9.17
CA ALA A 46 -0.31 -0.23 -9.66
C ALA A 46 -1.66 0.35 -9.21
N VAL A 47 -2.71 -0.45 -9.27
CA VAL A 47 -4.05 -0.07 -8.84
C VAL A 47 -4.09 0.16 -7.33
N ARG A 48 -3.34 -0.64 -6.57
CA ARG A 48 -3.23 -0.47 -5.12
C ARG A 48 -2.45 0.76 -4.70
N LEU A 49 -1.30 1.01 -5.32
CA LEU A 49 -0.51 2.21 -5.06
C LEU A 49 -1.31 3.47 -5.36
N ARG A 50 -2.09 3.48 -6.44
CA ARG A 50 -2.98 4.60 -6.77
C ARG A 50 -3.96 4.88 -5.64
N ALA A 51 -4.67 3.87 -5.14
CA ALA A 51 -5.65 4.06 -4.07
C ALA A 51 -5.01 4.55 -2.76
N ILE A 52 -3.80 4.08 -2.42
CA ILE A 52 -3.04 4.57 -1.26
C ILE A 52 -2.67 6.05 -1.46
N THR A 53 -2.18 6.42 -2.65
CA THR A 53 -1.88 7.83 -2.98
C THR A 53 -3.13 8.70 -2.93
N ASP A 54 -4.26 8.21 -3.42
CA ASP A 54 -5.54 8.93 -3.40
C ASP A 54 -6.03 9.17 -1.97
N ALA A 55 -5.89 8.18 -1.08
CA ALA A 55 -6.19 8.34 0.34
C ALA A 55 -5.30 9.41 1.01
N GLY A 56 -4.00 9.41 0.71
CA GLY A 56 -3.06 10.43 1.19
C GLY A 56 -3.43 11.84 0.71
N ARG A 57 -3.79 11.98 -0.58
CA ARG A 57 -4.27 13.26 -1.15
C ARG A 57 -5.56 13.76 -0.53
N LEU A 58 -6.43 12.85 -0.12
CA LEU A 58 -7.66 13.19 0.62
C LEU A 58 -7.42 13.40 2.11
N SER A 59 -6.18 13.29 2.59
CA SER A 59 -5.80 13.40 4.02
C SER A 59 -6.64 12.47 4.90
N VAL A 60 -6.86 11.23 4.43
CA VAL A 60 -7.52 10.17 5.21
C VAL A 60 -6.45 9.39 5.95
N PRO A 61 -6.57 9.20 7.29
CA PRO A 61 -5.75 8.25 8.01
C PRO A 61 -5.88 6.86 7.38
N TYR A 62 -4.81 6.36 6.78
CA TYR A 62 -4.86 5.18 5.93
C TYR A 62 -3.77 4.18 6.30
N THR A 63 -4.18 2.97 6.65
CA THR A 63 -3.25 1.88 6.99
C THR A 63 -2.93 1.03 5.76
N THR A 64 -1.66 0.67 5.60
CA THR A 64 -1.19 -0.22 4.53
C THR A 64 -0.05 -1.12 4.99
N GLY A 65 0.43 -2.01 4.13
CA GLY A 65 1.48 -2.97 4.47
C GLY A 65 1.78 -3.93 3.32
N ILE A 66 2.78 -4.78 3.51
CA ILE A 66 3.18 -5.81 2.55
C ILE A 66 2.86 -7.21 3.10
N LEU A 67 2.72 -8.18 2.21
CA LEU A 67 2.71 -9.59 2.57
C LEU A 67 4.12 -10.15 2.42
N VAL A 68 4.48 -11.04 3.34
CA VAL A 68 5.80 -11.68 3.37
C VAL A 68 5.63 -13.18 3.18
N GLY A 69 6.46 -13.78 2.32
CA GLY A 69 6.42 -15.21 2.03
C GLY A 69 5.40 -15.63 0.97
N ILE A 70 5.00 -14.71 0.08
CA ILE A 70 4.05 -14.97 -1.02
C ILE A 70 4.73 -15.34 -2.33
N GLY A 71 6.05 -15.59 -2.27
CA GLY A 71 6.91 -15.86 -3.42
C GLY A 71 7.71 -14.65 -3.89
N GLU A 72 7.76 -13.57 -3.10
CA GLU A 72 8.58 -12.38 -3.37
C GLU A 72 10.07 -12.63 -3.10
N THR A 73 10.92 -11.95 -3.86
CA THR A 73 12.36 -11.86 -3.59
C THR A 73 12.65 -10.80 -2.53
N MET A 74 13.85 -10.84 -1.95
CA MET A 74 14.28 -9.81 -0.99
C MET A 74 14.31 -8.41 -1.63
N ALA A 75 14.68 -8.31 -2.91
CA ALA A 75 14.68 -7.06 -3.66
C ALA A 75 13.26 -6.50 -3.80
N GLU A 76 12.30 -7.32 -4.23
CA GLU A 76 10.88 -6.92 -4.35
C GLU A 76 10.27 -6.52 -3.01
N ARG A 77 10.68 -7.19 -1.92
CA ARG A 77 10.29 -6.81 -0.55
C ARG A 77 10.81 -5.43 -0.20
N ALA A 78 12.10 -5.16 -0.45
CA ALA A 78 12.72 -3.86 -0.19
C ALA A 78 12.06 -2.75 -1.03
N GLU A 79 11.79 -3.01 -2.31
CA GLU A 79 11.07 -2.10 -3.20
C GLU A 79 9.66 -1.78 -2.68
N SER A 80 8.94 -2.78 -2.18
CA SER A 80 7.61 -2.60 -1.62
C SER A 80 7.63 -1.72 -0.36
N ILE A 81 8.62 -1.92 0.51
CA ILE A 81 8.84 -1.09 1.70
C ILE A 81 9.22 0.34 1.29
N MET A 82 10.11 0.51 0.32
CA MET A 82 10.49 1.83 -0.19
C MET A 82 9.30 2.56 -0.83
N ALA A 83 8.40 1.84 -1.51
CA ALA A 83 7.18 2.41 -2.06
C ALA A 83 6.28 2.95 -0.95
N ILE A 84 6.07 2.20 0.13
CA ILE A 84 5.29 2.67 1.31
C ILE A 84 5.98 3.87 1.96
N ARG A 85 7.30 3.81 2.20
CA ARG A 85 8.09 4.93 2.77
C ARG A 85 7.96 6.20 1.93
N LYS A 86 7.95 6.08 0.60
CA LYS A 86 7.76 7.23 -0.30
C LYS A 86 6.38 7.87 -0.10
N GLN A 87 5.33 7.06 0.06
CA GLN A 87 3.99 7.57 0.31
C GLN A 87 3.90 8.23 1.70
N HIS A 88 4.47 7.60 2.74
CA HIS A 88 4.53 8.17 4.09
C HIS A 88 5.23 9.53 4.12
N LYS A 89 6.36 9.67 3.41
CA LYS A 89 7.04 10.96 3.27
C LYS A 89 6.25 12.03 2.50
N ALA A 90 5.32 11.61 1.64
CA ALA A 90 4.49 12.51 0.86
C ALA A 90 3.21 12.92 1.61
N PHE A 91 2.74 12.09 2.55
CA PHE A 91 1.47 12.26 3.25
C PHE A 91 1.58 11.79 4.70
N ASP A 92 1.40 12.71 5.66
CA ASP A 92 1.52 12.43 7.10
C ASP A 92 0.44 11.46 7.62
N GLN A 93 -0.65 11.24 6.86
CA GLN A 93 -1.79 10.42 7.28
C GLN A 93 -1.64 8.93 6.95
N LEU A 94 -0.55 8.51 6.31
CA LEU A 94 -0.36 7.11 5.89
C LEU A 94 0.42 6.33 6.95
N GLU A 95 -0.15 5.25 7.46
CA GLU A 95 0.49 4.37 8.45
C GLU A 95 0.87 3.02 7.83
N ALA A 96 2.09 2.56 8.08
CA ALA A 96 2.52 1.21 7.72
C ALA A 96 2.26 0.26 8.89
N CYS A 97 1.53 -0.83 8.65
CA CYS A 97 1.33 -1.90 9.62
C CYS A 97 2.55 -2.82 9.60
N GLY A 98 3.47 -2.59 10.54
CA GLY A 98 4.68 -3.39 10.78
C GLY A 98 5.57 -2.67 11.79
N ASP A 99 5.60 -3.20 13.03
CA ASP A 99 6.34 -2.83 14.23
C ASP A 99 6.62 -1.34 14.51
N GLY A 100 6.24 -0.92 15.73
CA GLY A 100 6.13 0.47 16.17
C GLY A 100 7.37 1.35 16.01
N GLU A 101 7.08 2.66 15.94
CA GLU A 101 8.01 3.78 16.06
C GLU A 101 9.31 3.67 15.26
N LEU A 102 9.26 4.07 13.99
CA LEU A 102 10.43 4.67 13.35
C LEU A 102 10.30 6.18 13.41
N GLY A 103 10.67 6.70 14.59
CA GLY A 103 10.96 8.11 14.80
C GLY A 103 12.04 8.62 13.86
N GLU A 104 12.06 9.94 13.72
CA GLU A 104 12.97 10.72 12.90
C GLU A 104 14.44 10.28 13.00
N GLY A 105 15.12 10.21 11.85
CA GLY A 105 16.58 10.12 11.79
C GLY A 105 17.15 8.99 10.95
N VAL A 106 17.00 9.06 9.63
CA VAL A 106 18.00 8.50 8.69
C VAL A 106 18.12 9.46 7.51
N GLU A 107 19.10 10.36 7.61
CA GLU A 107 19.73 11.00 6.44
C GLU A 107 20.59 9.95 5.73
N VAL A 108 20.60 10.03 4.40
CA VAL A 108 21.42 9.21 3.50
C VAL A 108 22.82 9.74 3.37
#